data_AF-A0A352JDY0-F1
#
_entry.id   AF-A0A352JDY0-F1
#
_cell.length_a   1.000
_cell.length_b   1.000
_cell.length_c   1.000
_cell.angle_alpha   90.00
_cell.angle_beta   90.00
_cell.angle_gamma   90.00
#
_symmetry.space_group_name_H-M   'P 1'
#
loop_
_entity.id
_entity.type
_entity.pdbx_description
1 polymer ?
#
loop_
_entity_poly.entity_id
_entity_poly.type
_entity_poly.pdbx_seq_one_letter_code
_entity_poly.pdbx_strand_id
1 'polypeptide(L)'
;MNQITINNSTYELGWWIEILTTQPLCLYYFGAFTTRQEAEVQQAGFIEDLLQENAQIVWTNIQFLQPNQITLIGNDLRSHINGFRKASKTRRVDATQLV
;
A
#
# COMPACT_ATOMS: atom_id res chain seq x y z
N MET A 1 17.74 -35.51 6.06
CA MET A 1 16.36 -35.06 5.78
C MET A 1 16.44 -33.60 5.39
N ASN A 2 16.33 -33.32 4.09
CA ASN A 2 16.51 -31.98 3.54
C ASN A 2 15.23 -31.18 3.74
N GLN A 3 15.28 -30.19 4.62
CA GLN A 3 14.19 -29.21 4.72
C GLN A 3 14.35 -28.25 3.53
N ILE A 4 13.51 -28.44 2.52
CA ILE A 4 13.30 -27.44 1.47
C ILE A 4 12.52 -26.32 2.14
N THR A 5 13.21 -25.27 2.61
CA THR A 5 12.54 -24.04 3.05
C THR A 5 11.95 -23.41 1.80
N ILE A 6 10.67 -23.66 1.57
CA ILE A 6 9.89 -22.89 0.61
C ILE A 6 9.81 -21.49 1.24
N ASN A 7 10.69 -20.59 0.79
CA ASN A 7 10.68 -19.17 1.17
C ASN A 7 9.44 -18.53 0.53
N ASN A 8 8.25 -18.83 1.05
CA ASN A 8 7.03 -18.15 0.72
C ASN A 8 7.02 -16.88 1.59
N SER A 9 7.75 -15.85 1.15
CA SER A 9 7.92 -14.58 1.88
C SER A 9 6.62 -13.77 1.92
N THR A 10 5.57 -14.33 2.53
CA THR A 10 4.35 -13.63 2.84
C THR A 10 4.60 -12.78 4.08
N TYR A 11 4.44 -11.47 3.96
CA TYR A 11 4.54 -10.55 5.09
C TYR A 11 3.37 -10.76 6.07
N GLU A 12 3.39 -10.15 7.25
CA GLU A 12 2.33 -10.35 8.24
C GLU A 12 1.04 -9.59 7.88
N LEU A 13 -0.12 -10.18 8.19
CA LEU A 13 -1.42 -9.51 8.09
C LEU A 13 -1.54 -8.50 9.24
N GLY A 14 -1.72 -7.23 8.90
CA GLY A 14 -1.82 -6.17 9.91
C GLY A 14 -2.18 -4.83 9.28
N TRP A 15 -2.01 -3.76 10.04
CA TRP A 15 -2.13 -2.40 9.52
C TRP A 15 -0.83 -1.99 8.83
N TRP A 16 -0.93 -1.57 7.57
CA TRP A 16 0.20 -1.13 6.76
C TRP A 16 -0.01 0.30 6.29
N ILE A 17 1.07 1.08 6.27
CA ILE A 17 1.11 2.42 5.73
C ILE A 17 1.62 2.32 4.29
N GLU A 18 0.82 2.77 3.35
CA GLU A 18 1.16 2.89 1.94
C GLU A 18 1.66 4.30 1.66
N ILE A 19 2.86 4.43 1.08
CA ILE A 19 3.42 5.73 0.68
C ILE A 19 3.87 5.66 -0.78
N LEU A 20 3.16 6.38 -1.64
CA LEU A 20 3.47 6.51 -3.06
C LEU A 20 4.36 7.74 -3.28
N THR A 21 5.53 7.52 -3.87
CA THR A 21 6.46 8.57 -4.28
C THR A 21 6.52 8.70 -5.80
N THR A 22 6.89 9.86 -6.33
CA THR A 22 7.10 10.12 -7.77
C THR A 22 8.55 10.29 -8.19
N GLN A 23 9.46 10.49 -7.24
CA GLN A 23 10.88 10.67 -7.52
C GLN A 23 11.72 10.00 -6.42
N PRO A 24 12.17 8.75 -6.60
CA PRO A 24 11.77 7.80 -7.66
C PRO A 24 10.29 7.38 -7.55
N LEU A 25 9.71 6.86 -8.64
CA LEU A 25 8.33 6.37 -8.67
C LEU A 25 8.25 4.98 -7.99
N CYS A 26 7.79 4.97 -6.74
CA CYS A 26 7.77 3.78 -5.88
C CYS A 26 6.52 3.78 -4.98
N LEU A 27 6.02 2.61 -4.59
CA LEU A 27 5.05 2.46 -3.50
C LEU A 27 5.69 1.65 -2.37
N TYR A 28 5.78 2.25 -1.18
CA TYR A 28 6.31 1.63 0.02
C TYR A 28 5.19 1.17 0.95
N TYR A 29 5.38 0.02 1.58
CA TYR A 29 4.55 -0.51 2.66
C TYR A 29 5.36 -0.56 3.96
N PHE A 30 4.91 0.17 5.00
CA PHE A 30 5.51 0.13 6.34
C PHE A 30 4.56 -0.54 7.33
N GLY A 31 5.06 -1.53 8.08
CA GLY A 31 4.26 -2.36 8.97
C GLY A 31 4.94 -3.71 9.26
N ALA A 32 4.22 -4.72 9.78
CA ALA A 32 2.80 -4.70 10.14
C ALA A 32 2.58 -4.06 11.53
N PHE A 33 1.61 -3.14 11.63
CA PHE A 33 1.18 -2.57 12.91
C PHE A 33 -0.02 -3.32 13.47
N THR A 34 -0.12 -3.37 14.80
CA THR A 34 -1.22 -4.08 15.48
C THR A 34 -2.51 -3.27 15.37
N THR A 35 -2.40 -1.94 15.42
CA THR A 35 -3.55 -1.04 15.36
C THR A 35 -3.37 0.04 14.29
N ARG A 36 -4.49 0.55 13.77
CA ARG A 36 -4.49 1.69 12.86
C ARG A 36 -3.88 2.94 13.49
N GLN A 37 -4.17 3.18 14.77
CA GLN A 37 -3.67 4.35 15.50
C GLN A 37 -2.14 4.32 15.63
N GLU A 38 -1.56 3.14 15.88
CA GLU A 38 -0.11 2.97 15.90
C GLU A 38 0.51 3.35 14.55
N ALA A 39 -0.09 2.88 13.44
CA ALA A 39 0.33 3.26 12.10
C ALA A 39 0.22 4.78 11.85
N GLU A 40 -0.88 5.41 12.28
CA GLU A 40 -1.10 6.86 12.16
C GLU A 40 -0.04 7.67 12.92
N VAL A 41 0.33 7.24 14.13
CA VAL A 41 1.36 7.90 14.93
C VAL A 41 2.74 7.77 14.27
N GLN A 42 3.07 6.62 13.69
CA GLN A 42 4.37 6.37 13.05
C GLN A 42 4.46 6.96 11.63
N GLN A 43 3.33 7.19 10.96
CA GLN A 43 3.27 7.67 9.57
C GLN A 43 4.07 8.96 9.35
N ALA A 44 3.99 9.92 10.29
CA ALA A 44 4.69 11.19 10.18
C ALA A 44 6.21 11.00 10.09
N GLY A 45 6.79 10.08 10.88
CA GLY A 45 8.22 9.78 10.84
C GLY A 45 8.67 9.23 9.48
N PHE A 46 7.94 8.26 8.91
CA PHE A 46 8.27 7.74 7.58
C PHE A 46 8.16 8.79 6.47
N ILE A 47 7.18 9.69 6.58
CA ILE A 47 7.03 10.81 5.65
C ILE A 47 8.22 11.75 5.77
N GLU A 48 8.62 12.12 6.98
CA GLU A 48 9.76 13.00 7.24
C GLU A 48 11.06 12.41 6.69
N ASP A 49 11.32 11.12 6.94
CA ASP A 49 12.49 10.41 6.42
C ASP A 49 12.54 10.46 4.88
N LEU A 50 11.42 10.13 4.22
CA LEU A 50 11.34 10.17 2.75
C LEU A 50 11.53 11.58 2.19
N LEU A 51 10.99 12.61 2.86
CA LEU A 51 11.19 14.00 2.44
C LEU A 51 12.65 14.43 2.60
N GLN A 52 13.34 14.00 3.67
CA GLN A 52 14.77 14.25 3.86
C GLN A 52 15.64 13.57 2.79
N GLU A 53 15.21 12.42 2.28
CA GLU A 53 15.83 11.74 1.14
C GLU A 53 15.51 12.39 -0.22
N ASN A 54 14.86 13.56 -0.23
CA ASN A 54 14.38 14.27 -1.43
C ASN A 54 13.34 13.48 -2.24
N ALA A 55 12.64 12.54 -1.61
CA ALA A 55 11.53 11.86 -2.25
C ALA A 55 10.30 12.78 -2.35
N GLN A 56 9.61 12.73 -3.48
CA GLN A 56 8.34 13.45 -3.66
C GLN A 56 7.17 12.52 -3.36
N ILE A 57 6.43 12.78 -2.28
CA ILE A 57 5.27 11.99 -1.89
C ILE A 57 4.02 12.54 -2.58
N VAL A 58 3.24 11.66 -3.21
CA VAL A 58 2.00 12.04 -3.92
C VAL A 58 0.74 11.49 -3.27
N TRP A 59 0.86 10.40 -2.52
CA TRP A 59 -0.29 9.77 -1.87
C TRP A 59 0.17 8.93 -0.69
N THR A 60 -0.64 8.94 0.37
CA THR A 60 -0.46 8.10 1.53
C THR A 60 -1.79 7.48 1.95
N ASN A 61 -1.73 6.28 2.48
CA ASN A 61 -2.91 5.58 3.00
C ASN A 61 -2.53 4.61 4.11
N ILE A 62 -3.52 4.22 4.91
CA ILE A 62 -3.35 3.22 5.94
C ILE A 62 -4.44 2.17 5.75
N GLN A 63 -4.04 0.93 5.53
CA GLN A 63 -4.96 -0.16 5.23
C GLN A 63 -4.58 -1.44 5.97
N PHE A 64 -5.59 -2.20 6.40
CA PHE A 64 -5.39 -3.54 6.95
C PHE A 64 -5.26 -4.55 5.81
N LEU A 65 -4.06 -5.09 5.61
CA LEU A 65 -3.75 -6.01 4.50
C LEU A 65 -2.52 -6.88 4.81
N GLN A 66 -2.24 -7.81 3.91
CA GLN A 66 -1.02 -8.60 3.89
C GLN A 66 -0.33 -8.36 2.53
N PRO A 67 0.75 -7.55 2.47
CA PRO A 67 1.39 -7.28 1.19
C PRO A 67 2.18 -8.51 0.75
N ASN A 68 2.35 -8.69 -0.55
CA ASN A 68 3.27 -9.70 -1.10
C ASN A 68 4.69 -9.14 -1.28
N GLN A 69 4.82 -7.81 -1.32
CA GLN A 69 6.06 -7.05 -1.48
C GLN A 69 5.91 -5.72 -0.74
N ILE A 70 6.95 -5.29 -0.03
CA ILE A 70 6.94 -4.01 0.72
C ILE A 70 7.42 -2.81 -0.10
N THR A 71 7.94 -3.05 -1.29
CA THR A 71 8.35 -1.99 -2.21
C THR A 71 7.96 -2.42 -3.62
N LEU A 72 7.07 -1.64 -4.24
CA LEU A 72 6.65 -1.86 -5.63
C LEU A 72 7.29 -0.79 -6.52
N ILE A 73 7.93 -1.25 -7.59
CA ILE A 73 8.56 -0.40 -8.62
C ILE A 73 8.22 -0.92 -10.02
N GLY A 74 8.45 -0.10 -11.04
CA GLY A 74 8.35 -0.53 -12.44
C GLY A 74 6.99 -1.15 -12.81
N ASN A 75 7.01 -2.37 -13.35
CA ASN A 75 5.79 -3.06 -13.80
C ASN A 75 4.88 -3.50 -12.66
N ASP A 76 5.43 -3.80 -11.48
CA ASP A 76 4.65 -4.23 -10.33
C ASP A 76 3.78 -3.08 -9.81
N LEU A 77 4.38 -1.90 -9.69
CA LEU A 77 3.67 -0.67 -9.32
C LEU A 77 2.58 -0.30 -10.35
N ARG A 78 2.90 -0.39 -11.64
CA ARG A 78 1.92 -0.08 -12.71
C ARG A 78 0.73 -1.03 -12.68
N SER A 79 0.98 -2.32 -12.41
CA SER A 79 -0.07 -3.34 -12.32
C SER A 79 -0.97 -3.09 -11.10
N HIS A 80 -0.36 -2.72 -9.97
CA HIS A 80 -1.05 -2.37 -8.74
C HIS A 80 -1.98 -1.15 -8.91
N ILE A 81 -1.48 -0.04 -9.47
CA ILE A 81 -2.27 1.19 -9.70
C ILE A 81 -3.43 0.96 -10.67
N ASN A 82 -3.22 0.17 -11.72
CA ASN A 82 -4.29 -0.17 -12.67
C ASN A 82 -5.41 -1.01 -12.03
N GLY A 83 -5.11 -1.78 -10.99
CA GLY A 83 -6.09 -2.49 -10.17
C GLY A 83 -7.07 -1.54 -9.47
N PHE A 84 -6.55 -0.48 -8.85
CA PHE A 84 -7.38 0.54 -8.17
C PHE A 84 -8.40 1.19 -9.12
N ARG A 85 -7.98 1.55 -10.35
CA ARG A 85 -8.85 2.17 -11.35
C ARG A 85 -10.05 1.29 -11.76
N LYS A 86 -9.91 -0.03 -11.68
CA LYS A 86 -11.00 -0.96 -12.03
C LYS A 86 -12.06 -1.07 -10.93
N ALA A 87 -11.65 -1.02 -9.66
CA ALA A 87 -12.57 -1.09 -8.52
C ALA A 87 -13.52 0.12 -8.44
N SER A 88 -13.07 1.30 -8.88
CA SER A 88 -13.87 2.54 -8.87
C SER A 88 -14.97 2.60 -9.94
N LYS A 89 -14.99 1.70 -10.94
CA LYS A 89 -15.94 1.77 -12.06
C LYS A 89 -17.25 1.01 -11.82
N THR A 90 -17.39 0.29 -10.70
CA THR A 90 -18.61 -0.47 -10.33
C THR A 90 -19.37 0.20 -9.18
N ARG A 91 -19.76 1.46 -9.36
CA ARG A 91 -20.88 2.10 -8.64
C ARG A 91 -21.63 3.01 -9.60
N ARG A 92 -22.32 2.42 -10.57
CA ARG A 92 -23.57 3.03 -11.07
C ARG A 92 -24.65 2.49 -10.14
N VAL A 93 -25.08 3.33 -9.20
CA VAL A 93 -26.38 3.10 -8.56
C VAL A 93 -27.40 3.44 -9.63
N ASP A 94 -28.18 2.45 -10.05
CA ASP A 94 -29.35 2.68 -10.90
C ASP A 94 -30.36 3.48 -10.08
N ALA A 95 -30.37 4.80 -10.31
CA ALA A 95 -31.46 5.66 -9.91
C ALA A 95 -32.64 5.39 -10.84
N THR A 96 -33.54 4.52 -10.44
CA THR A 96 -34.87 4.28 -11.04
C THR A 96 -35.72 3.68 -9.92
N GLN A 97 -36.84 4.22 -9.45
CA GLN A 97 -37.61 5.42 -9.74
C GLN A 97 -38.54 5.59 -8.52
N LEU A 98 -38.68 6.82 -8.02
CA LEU A 98 -39.82 7.18 -7.17
C LEU A 98 -41.09 7.12 -8.03
N VAL A 99 -42.03 6.24 -7.68
CA VAL A 99 -43.49 6.43 -7.80
C VAL A 99 -44.20 5.61 -6.74
#